data_AF-A0A9Q0HJG8-F1
#
_entry.id   AF-A0A9Q0HJG8-F1
#
_cell.length_a   1.000
_cell.length_b   1.000
_cell.length_c   1.000
_cell.angle_alpha   90.00
_cell.angle_beta   90.00
_cell.angle_gamma   90.00
#
_symmetry.space_group_name_H-M   'P 1'
#
loop_
_entity.id
_entity.type
_entity.pdbx_description
1 polymer ?
#
loop_
_entity_poly.entity_id
_entity_poly.type
_entity_poly.pdbx_seq_one_letter_code
_entity_poly.pdbx_strand_id
1 'polypeptide(L)'
;MLERISTIPCGFSYVPVYFPKVLQPHSNIAKSPLSCSVSNSNPSSLLINNNHTHGNISGSKNSGTILTSSGDGHEDASLRFPNNTVGIVGGISTASTLHFLQKFVELSSQDGGEAIPFIVCNDPLLNINNFHDPRSQKKLIVKKLRERRVFLEKCGACCIVVPCHSSQVWHEEIVTDNSVPFLHISDCIVKELKAANLKPVETGSNVRIGLLSSDSSLTTRFYQGKLQNEGFEVIYPDKATMEHAVIPAVDAVRRKDTEGARNLLRIAIQVLLVKAVNTIVFTSHDLSQILPPDDPLLAKCIDPMESLARETVRQATSIDTNDL
;
A
#
# COMPACT_ATOMS: atom_id res chain seq x y z
N MET A 1 16.91 -37.13 65.94
CA MET A 1 15.47 -37.21 65.66
C MET A 1 15.34 -37.76 64.24
N LEU A 2 14.84 -39.00 64.11
CA LEU A 2 14.45 -39.61 62.82
C LEU A 2 13.33 -38.74 62.16
N GLU A 3 13.11 -38.67 60.84
CA GLU A 3 12.83 -39.71 59.83
C GLU A 3 13.24 -39.24 58.40
N ARG A 4 13.99 -40.05 57.62
CA ARG A 4 13.59 -40.84 56.41
C ARG A 4 12.89 -40.03 55.28
N ILE A 5 13.55 -39.71 54.16
CA ILE A 5 13.95 -40.54 52.99
C ILE A 5 12.75 -41.07 52.18
N SER A 6 12.59 -40.58 50.93
CA SER A 6 12.48 -41.47 49.76
C SER A 6 12.83 -40.77 48.43
N THR A 7 13.63 -41.50 47.66
CA THR A 7 14.33 -41.30 46.38
C THR A 7 13.44 -41.30 45.11
N ILE A 8 13.79 -40.44 44.12
CA ILE A 8 13.99 -40.53 42.62
C ILE A 8 13.23 -41.65 41.82
N PRO A 9 13.02 -41.64 40.46
CA PRO A 9 13.62 -40.82 39.40
C PRO A 9 12.84 -40.50 38.08
N CYS A 10 13.59 -39.92 37.11
CA CYS A 10 13.38 -39.84 35.65
C CYS A 10 12.54 -38.65 35.15
N GLY A 11 12.92 -37.89 34.12
CA GLY A 11 14.09 -37.90 33.26
C GLY A 11 13.84 -36.86 32.14
N PHE A 12 14.77 -35.94 31.93
CA PHE A 12 14.83 -35.14 30.70
C PHE A 12 16.30 -34.97 30.32
N SER A 13 16.66 -35.57 29.20
CA SER A 13 17.94 -35.35 28.54
C SER A 13 18.06 -33.87 28.18
N TYR A 14 19.06 -33.20 28.75
CA TYR A 14 19.60 -31.97 28.19
C TYR A 14 20.30 -32.34 26.87
N VAL A 15 19.77 -31.88 25.74
CA VAL A 15 20.50 -31.85 24.47
C VAL A 15 21.15 -30.47 24.38
N PRO A 16 22.49 -30.34 24.42
CA PRO A 16 23.13 -29.07 24.15
C PRO A 16 23.01 -28.75 22.66
N VAL A 17 22.32 -27.66 22.33
CA VAL A 17 22.33 -27.10 20.97
C VAL A 17 23.69 -26.43 20.75
N TYR A 18 24.54 -27.08 19.97
CA TYR A 18 25.80 -26.52 19.49
C TYR A 18 25.50 -25.48 18.40
N PHE A 19 25.77 -24.21 18.70
CA PHE A 19 25.88 -23.17 17.67
C PHE A 19 27.22 -23.33 16.93
N PRO A 20 27.25 -23.43 15.58
CA PRO A 20 28.50 -23.35 14.85
C PRO A 20 29.08 -21.94 14.98
N LYS A 21 30.36 -21.85 15.35
CA LYS A 21 31.14 -20.62 15.35
C LYS A 21 31.15 -20.02 13.94
N VAL A 22 30.79 -18.74 13.87
CA VAL A 22 30.95 -17.88 12.69
C VAL A 22 32.42 -17.83 12.32
N LEU A 23 32.77 -18.37 11.15
CA LEU A 23 34.05 -18.08 10.50
C LEU A 23 33.97 -16.70 9.85
N GLN A 24 34.79 -15.77 10.30
CA GLN A 24 35.12 -14.56 9.53
C GLN A 24 36.12 -14.90 8.43
N PRO A 25 35.95 -14.40 7.19
CA PRO A 25 37.05 -14.31 6.25
C PRO A 25 37.62 -12.88 6.27
N HIS A 26 38.91 -12.80 6.60
CA HIS A 26 39.77 -11.65 6.32
C HIS A 26 39.90 -11.42 4.81
N SER A 27 40.05 -10.15 4.46
CA SER A 27 40.35 -9.61 3.14
C SER A 27 41.73 -10.03 2.62
N ASN A 28 41.84 -10.33 1.31
CA ASN A 28 42.50 -9.51 0.28
C ASN A 28 42.98 -10.29 -0.96
N ILE A 29 42.93 -9.58 -2.11
CA ILE A 29 43.64 -9.78 -3.39
C ILE A 29 42.97 -10.71 -4.43
N ALA A 30 42.36 -10.12 -5.47
CA ALA A 30 43.01 -9.81 -6.75
C ALA A 30 41.99 -9.25 -7.76
N LYS A 31 42.30 -8.10 -8.37
CA LYS A 31 41.55 -7.51 -9.49
C LYS A 31 41.89 -8.27 -10.78
N SER A 32 40.89 -8.68 -11.55
CA SER A 32 41.00 -8.84 -13.01
C SER A 32 39.66 -8.51 -13.68
N PRO A 33 39.65 -7.82 -14.83
CA PRO A 33 38.42 -7.34 -15.44
C PRO A 33 37.81 -8.43 -16.33
N LEU A 34 36.57 -8.82 -16.05
CA LEU A 34 35.76 -9.61 -16.97
C LEU A 34 35.18 -8.67 -18.04
N SER A 35 35.74 -8.78 -19.24
CA SER A 35 35.20 -8.21 -20.47
C SER A 35 33.94 -8.98 -20.88
N CYS A 36 32.76 -8.36 -20.80
CA CYS A 36 31.60 -8.86 -21.53
C CYS A 36 31.69 -8.37 -22.98
N SER A 37 31.98 -9.29 -23.89
CA SER A 37 31.86 -9.10 -25.33
C SER A 37 30.40 -8.87 -25.71
N VAL A 38 30.13 -7.71 -26.29
CA VAL A 38 28.85 -7.38 -26.94
C VAL A 38 28.73 -8.21 -28.22
N SER A 39 27.91 -9.26 -28.20
CA SER A 39 27.46 -9.92 -29.42
C SER A 39 26.26 -9.15 -29.97
N ASN A 40 26.54 -8.34 -30.99
CA ASN A 40 25.57 -7.63 -31.81
C ASN A 40 24.68 -8.66 -32.52
N SER A 41 23.40 -8.74 -32.16
CA SER A 41 22.38 -9.43 -32.96
C SER A 41 21.30 -8.41 -33.31
N ASN A 42 21.21 -8.09 -34.59
CA ASN A 42 20.22 -7.16 -35.15
C ASN A 42 18.79 -7.69 -34.90
N PRO A 43 17.83 -6.84 -34.50
CA PRO A 43 16.43 -7.23 -34.49
C PRO A 43 15.87 -7.19 -35.92
N SER A 44 15.32 -8.33 -36.36
CA SER A 44 14.56 -8.46 -37.59
C SER A 44 13.26 -7.63 -37.47
N SER A 45 13.21 -6.51 -38.19
CA SER A 45 12.00 -5.71 -38.35
C SER A 45 11.08 -6.34 -39.40
N LEU A 46 9.86 -6.71 -38.99
CA LEU A 46 8.76 -7.02 -39.90
C LEU A 46 8.26 -5.70 -40.53
N LEU A 47 8.70 -5.45 -41.76
CA LEU A 47 8.24 -4.35 -42.60
C LEU A 47 6.91 -4.74 -43.28
N ILE A 48 5.87 -3.94 -43.02
CA ILE A 48 4.64 -3.91 -43.81
C ILE A 48 4.96 -3.27 -45.15
N ASN A 49 4.74 -4.02 -46.21
CA ASN A 49 4.99 -3.67 -47.60
C ASN A 49 3.85 -2.81 -48.14
N ASN A 50 4.11 -1.56 -48.51
CA ASN A 50 3.24 -0.81 -49.43
C ASN A 50 4.11 -0.25 -50.57
N ASN A 51 3.76 -0.69 -51.78
CA ASN A 51 4.54 -0.52 -52.99
C ASN A 51 4.09 0.72 -53.78
N HIS A 52 5.10 1.48 -54.26
CA HIS A 52 5.15 2.38 -55.43
C HIS A 52 4.39 3.73 -55.31
N THR A 53 4.91 4.91 -55.69
CA THR A 53 5.86 5.29 -56.77
C THR A 53 6.64 6.60 -56.48
N HIS A 54 7.92 6.58 -56.88
CA HIS A 54 8.93 7.62 -57.19
C HIS A 54 8.67 9.15 -57.05
N GLY A 55 9.70 9.86 -56.54
CA GLY A 55 9.93 11.29 -56.87
C GLY A 55 10.97 12.08 -56.04
N ASN A 56 12.27 11.84 -56.29
CA ASN A 56 13.44 12.73 -56.15
C ASN A 56 13.87 13.45 -54.84
N ILE A 57 15.19 13.41 -54.66
CA ILE A 57 16.05 13.99 -53.62
C ILE A 57 16.39 15.45 -53.93
N SER A 58 16.37 16.33 -52.93
CA SER A 58 17.35 17.43 -52.78
C SER A 58 17.36 17.96 -51.35
N GLY A 59 18.55 18.06 -50.75
CA GLY A 59 18.75 18.62 -49.42
C GLY A 59 18.77 20.15 -49.43
N SER A 60 18.47 20.76 -48.28
CA SER A 60 18.99 22.06 -47.89
C SER A 60 18.80 22.28 -46.38
N LYS A 61 19.87 22.72 -45.72
CA LYS A 61 19.84 23.29 -44.37
C LYS A 61 19.27 24.71 -44.47
N ASN A 62 18.31 25.07 -43.63
CA ASN A 62 18.36 26.33 -42.87
C ASN A 62 17.20 26.50 -41.88
N SER A 63 17.59 26.85 -40.65
CA SER A 63 17.10 27.97 -39.83
C SER A 63 15.59 28.25 -39.74
N GLY A 64 15.06 28.03 -38.53
CA GLY A 64 14.17 28.92 -37.80
C GLY A 64 12.91 29.44 -38.50
N THR A 65 11.75 28.89 -38.14
CA THR A 65 10.50 29.65 -38.20
C THR A 65 9.55 29.17 -37.10
N ILE A 66 9.20 30.10 -36.22
CA ILE A 66 8.09 30.00 -35.26
C ILE A 66 6.81 29.88 -36.10
N LEU A 67 6.12 28.75 -36.02
CA LEU A 67 4.79 28.60 -36.61
C LEU A 67 3.75 29.08 -35.59
N THR A 68 3.35 30.34 -35.77
CA THR A 68 2.05 30.82 -35.32
C THR A 68 0.99 30.19 -36.22
N SER A 69 0.25 29.20 -35.71
CA SER A 69 -0.96 28.71 -36.36
C SER A 69 -2.15 29.53 -35.87
N SER A 70 -2.59 30.45 -36.73
CA SER A 70 -3.89 31.10 -36.66
C SER A 70 -5.02 30.07 -36.83
N GLY A 71 -6.14 30.35 -36.19
CA GLY A 71 -7.20 29.40 -35.86
C GLY A 71 -7.78 28.63 -37.04
N ASP A 72 -7.94 27.34 -36.78
CA ASP A 72 -9.06 26.55 -37.26
C ASP A 72 -9.59 25.80 -36.04
N GLY A 73 -10.91 25.81 -35.86
CA GLY A 73 -11.60 25.30 -34.68
C GLY A 73 -11.48 23.78 -34.55
N HIS A 74 -10.34 23.30 -34.06
CA HIS A 74 -10.31 22.05 -33.32
C HIS A 74 -10.81 22.38 -31.92
N GLU A 75 -12.06 21.97 -31.61
CA GLU A 75 -12.37 21.63 -30.23
C GLU A 75 -11.24 20.71 -29.78
N ASP A 76 -10.38 21.21 -28.89
CA ASP A 76 -9.48 20.38 -28.12
C ASP A 76 -10.41 19.33 -27.50
N ALA A 77 -10.36 18.11 -28.02
CA ALA A 77 -11.20 17.01 -27.61
C ALA A 77 -10.79 16.71 -26.17
N SER A 78 -11.30 17.54 -25.26
CA SER A 78 -11.07 17.50 -23.84
C SER A 78 -11.47 16.09 -23.48
N LEU A 79 -10.51 15.28 -23.03
CA LEU A 79 -10.77 13.93 -22.56
C LEU A 79 -11.84 14.04 -21.48
N ARG A 80 -13.10 13.84 -21.87
CA ARG A 80 -14.25 13.87 -20.97
C ARG A 80 -14.38 12.47 -20.44
N PHE A 81 -13.86 12.29 -19.23
CA PHE A 81 -14.07 11.06 -18.49
C PHE A 81 -15.51 11.02 -17.96
N PRO A 82 -16.09 9.83 -17.75
CA PRO A 82 -17.41 9.69 -17.15
C PRO A 82 -17.52 10.37 -15.78
N ASN A 83 -18.72 10.80 -15.38
CA ASN A 83 -18.95 11.58 -14.16
C ASN A 83 -18.59 10.84 -12.86
N ASN A 84 -18.52 9.50 -12.89
CA ASN A 84 -18.11 8.64 -11.78
C ASN A 84 -16.60 8.34 -11.74
N THR A 85 -15.80 9.04 -12.54
CA THR A 85 -14.37 8.73 -12.65
C THR A 85 -13.63 8.98 -11.34
N VAL A 86 -12.90 7.98 -10.85
CA VAL A 86 -12.13 8.09 -9.60
C VAL A 86 -10.73 8.65 -9.86
N GLY A 87 -10.31 9.64 -9.07
CA GLY A 87 -8.95 10.17 -9.09
C GLY A 87 -8.06 9.51 -8.03
N ILE A 88 -6.89 9.00 -8.43
CA ILE A 88 -5.95 8.32 -7.53
C ILE A 88 -4.61 9.05 -7.55
N VAL A 89 -4.21 9.64 -6.43
CA VAL A 89 -2.86 10.23 -6.28
C VAL A 89 -1.91 9.18 -5.73
N GLY A 90 -1.10 8.60 -6.61
CA GLY A 90 -0.09 7.61 -6.29
C GLY A 90 1.31 8.19 -6.08
N GLY A 91 2.26 7.32 -5.79
CA GLY A 91 3.70 7.65 -5.81
C GLY A 91 4.34 7.91 -4.45
N ILE A 92 3.55 8.11 -3.39
CA ILE A 92 4.07 8.12 -2.00
C ILE A 92 4.62 6.73 -1.63
N SER A 93 3.86 5.70 -1.98
CA SER A 93 4.27 4.30 -1.96
C SER A 93 3.68 3.63 -3.21
N THR A 94 4.54 3.28 -4.17
CA THR A 94 4.09 2.59 -5.40
C THR A 94 3.45 1.25 -5.07
N ALA A 95 3.99 0.51 -4.10
CA ALA A 95 3.46 -0.77 -3.68
C ALA A 95 2.03 -0.62 -3.12
N SER A 96 1.81 0.36 -2.24
CA SER A 96 0.47 0.65 -1.69
C SER A 96 -0.51 1.13 -2.76
N THR A 97 -0.02 1.89 -3.75
CA THR A 97 -0.83 2.34 -4.90
C THR A 97 -1.29 1.14 -5.74
N LEU A 98 -0.39 0.21 -6.05
CA LEU A 98 -0.73 -1.01 -6.80
C LEU A 98 -1.68 -1.91 -6.03
N HIS A 99 -1.45 -2.08 -4.72
CA HIS A 99 -2.32 -2.87 -3.85
C HIS A 99 -3.75 -2.32 -3.83
N PHE A 100 -3.89 -1.00 -3.66
CA PHE A 100 -5.19 -0.33 -3.73
C PHE A 100 -5.85 -0.51 -5.11
N LEU A 101 -5.10 -0.32 -6.20
CA LEU A 101 -5.64 -0.48 -7.55
C LEU A 101 -6.16 -1.89 -7.80
N GLN A 102 -5.43 -2.91 -7.35
CA GLN A 102 -5.88 -4.30 -7.44
C GLN A 102 -7.23 -4.47 -6.73
N LYS A 103 -7.32 -4.06 -5.46
CA LYS A 103 -8.57 -4.15 -4.68
C LYS A 103 -9.70 -3.34 -5.29
N PHE A 104 -9.40 -2.14 -5.78
CA PHE A 104 -10.38 -1.26 -6.41
C PHE A 104 -10.97 -1.88 -7.67
N VAL A 105 -10.15 -2.44 -8.56
CA VAL A 105 -10.60 -3.09 -9.80
C VAL A 105 -11.40 -4.37 -9.50
N GLU A 106 -10.92 -5.19 -8.55
CA GLU A 106 -11.62 -6.41 -8.11
C GLU A 106 -13.03 -6.07 -7.56
N LEU A 107 -13.13 -5.05 -6.70
CA LEU A 107 -14.40 -4.64 -6.10
C LEU A 107 -15.30 -3.89 -7.08
N SER A 108 -14.76 -3.07 -7.99
CA SER A 108 -15.56 -2.32 -8.95
C SER A 108 -16.24 -3.22 -9.99
N SER A 109 -15.68 -4.41 -10.24
CA SER A 109 -16.20 -5.37 -11.22
C SER A 109 -16.98 -6.53 -10.58
N GLN A 110 -17.16 -6.51 -9.25
CA GLN A 110 -17.67 -7.66 -8.49
C GLN A 110 -19.11 -8.04 -8.85
N ASP A 111 -19.93 -7.07 -9.25
CA ASP A 111 -21.33 -7.28 -9.62
C ASP A 111 -21.52 -7.62 -11.12
N GLY A 112 -20.43 -7.91 -11.85
CA GLY A 112 -20.45 -8.27 -13.27
C GLY A 112 -20.66 -7.08 -14.22
N GLY A 113 -20.65 -5.85 -13.70
CA GLY A 113 -20.68 -4.61 -14.47
C GLY A 113 -19.31 -4.20 -15.02
N GLU A 114 -19.28 -3.11 -15.80
CA GLU A 114 -18.04 -2.48 -16.22
C GLU A 114 -17.29 -1.88 -15.03
N ALA A 115 -15.97 -2.01 -15.02
CA ALA A 115 -15.13 -1.43 -13.99
C ALA A 115 -15.28 0.11 -13.97
N ILE A 116 -15.41 0.67 -12.77
CA ILE A 116 -15.49 2.12 -12.57
C ILE A 116 -14.26 2.80 -13.19
N PRO A 117 -14.42 3.82 -14.05
CA PRO A 117 -13.31 4.52 -14.68
C PRO A 117 -12.45 5.22 -13.62
N PHE A 118 -11.13 5.24 -13.83
CA PHE A 118 -10.22 5.88 -12.90
C PHE A 118 -9.01 6.49 -13.60
N ILE A 119 -8.44 7.53 -12.99
CA ILE A 119 -7.23 8.20 -13.43
C ILE A 119 -6.20 8.10 -12.31
N VAL A 120 -5.03 7.53 -12.61
CA VAL A 120 -3.92 7.44 -11.66
C VAL A 120 -2.87 8.47 -11.99
N CYS A 121 -2.61 9.39 -11.06
CA CYS A 121 -1.48 10.29 -11.13
C CYS A 121 -0.38 9.78 -10.18
N ASN A 122 0.50 8.91 -10.66
CA ASN A 122 1.61 8.38 -9.88
C ASN A 122 2.86 9.26 -10.04
N ASP A 123 3.27 9.97 -8.99
CA ASP A 123 4.46 10.82 -8.99
C ASP A 123 5.56 10.23 -8.07
N PRO A 124 6.60 9.57 -8.62
CA PRO A 124 7.68 8.98 -7.83
C PRO A 124 8.46 9.99 -6.98
N LEU A 125 8.37 11.29 -7.30
CA LEU A 125 9.00 12.35 -6.51
C LEU A 125 8.29 12.58 -5.16
N LEU A 126 7.14 11.95 -4.94
CA LEU A 126 6.44 11.91 -3.66
C LEU A 126 6.92 10.79 -2.73
N ASN A 127 7.75 9.87 -3.23
CA ASN A 127 8.12 8.68 -2.46
C ASN A 127 8.88 9.06 -1.19
N ILE A 128 8.30 8.72 -0.04
CA ILE A 128 8.81 9.13 1.27
C ILE A 128 10.18 8.53 1.60
N ASN A 129 10.50 7.36 1.02
CA ASN A 129 11.79 6.69 1.21
C ASN A 129 12.95 7.45 0.55
N ASN A 130 12.64 8.39 -0.37
CA ASN A 130 13.65 9.25 -0.97
C ASN A 130 14.10 10.38 -0.03
N PHE A 131 13.42 10.59 1.11
CA PHE A 131 13.72 11.69 2.02
C PHE A 131 14.38 11.18 3.32
N HIS A 132 15.56 11.72 3.63
CA HIS A 132 16.29 11.42 4.86
C HIS A 132 15.55 11.91 6.13
N ASP A 133 14.75 12.97 6.03
CA ASP A 133 13.76 13.37 7.05
C ASP A 133 12.47 13.85 6.36
N PRO A 134 11.42 13.00 6.26
CA PRO A 134 10.15 13.37 5.64
C PRO A 134 9.49 14.61 6.27
N ARG A 135 9.77 14.92 7.55
CA ARG A 135 9.21 16.11 8.22
C ARG A 135 9.81 17.40 7.68
N SER A 136 11.10 17.40 7.37
CA SER A 136 11.78 18.55 6.77
C SER A 136 11.25 18.89 5.37
N GLN A 137 10.74 17.87 4.65
CA GLN A 137 10.20 18.00 3.29
C GLN A 137 8.67 18.01 3.23
N LYS A 138 7.99 18.03 4.39
CA LYS A 138 6.53 18.04 4.51
C LYS A 138 5.88 19.06 3.57
N LYS A 139 6.36 20.31 3.58
CA LYS A 139 5.81 21.40 2.76
C LYS A 139 5.86 21.07 1.27
N LEU A 140 6.95 20.47 0.80
CA LEU A 140 7.12 20.08 -0.59
C LEU A 140 6.18 18.93 -0.96
N ILE A 141 6.09 17.91 -0.10
CA ILE A 141 5.22 16.74 -0.32
C ILE A 141 3.76 17.18 -0.36
N VAL A 142 3.30 17.95 0.63
CA VAL A 142 1.93 18.49 0.67
C VAL A 142 1.63 19.35 -0.56
N LYS A 143 2.56 20.23 -0.96
CA LYS A 143 2.39 21.04 -2.17
C LYS A 143 2.18 20.17 -3.40
N LYS A 144 3.03 19.16 -3.61
CA LYS A 144 2.89 18.23 -4.74
C LYS A 144 1.60 17.43 -4.67
N LEU A 145 1.21 16.93 -3.50
CA LEU A 145 -0.07 16.22 -3.34
C LEU A 145 -1.27 17.10 -3.72
N ARG A 146 -1.26 18.38 -3.34
CA ARG A 146 -2.27 19.36 -3.78
C ARG A 146 -2.25 19.57 -5.29
N GLU A 147 -1.07 19.72 -5.91
CA GLU A 147 -0.95 19.87 -7.37
C GLU A 147 -1.55 18.67 -8.12
N ARG A 148 -1.29 17.45 -7.64
CA ARG A 148 -1.84 16.20 -8.22
C ARG A 148 -3.34 16.09 -7.98
N ARG A 149 -3.83 16.48 -6.80
CA ARG A 149 -5.26 16.58 -6.48
C ARG A 149 -5.97 17.52 -7.46
N VAL A 150 -5.49 18.76 -7.59
CA VAL A 150 -6.06 19.77 -8.52
C VAL A 150 -6.02 19.31 -9.97
N PHE A 151 -4.96 18.60 -10.38
CA PHE A 151 -4.91 17.99 -11.71
C PHE A 151 -6.04 16.98 -11.93
N LEU A 152 -6.28 16.07 -10.97
CA LEU A 152 -7.35 15.08 -11.05
C LEU A 152 -8.75 15.74 -11.01
N GLU A 153 -8.95 16.77 -10.19
CA GLU A 153 -10.18 17.57 -10.18
C GLU A 153 -10.46 18.15 -11.58
N LYS A 154 -9.44 18.72 -12.23
CA LYS A 154 -9.55 19.26 -13.61
C LYS A 154 -9.81 18.19 -14.66
N CYS A 155 -9.41 16.95 -14.40
CA CYS A 155 -9.72 15.82 -15.28
C CYS A 155 -11.16 15.29 -15.08
N GLY A 156 -11.94 15.89 -14.17
CA GLY A 156 -13.32 15.46 -13.92
C GLY A 156 -13.44 14.30 -12.93
N ALA A 157 -12.45 14.09 -12.05
CA ALA A 157 -12.57 13.08 -11.01
C ALA A 157 -13.72 13.41 -10.05
N CYS A 158 -14.60 12.45 -9.80
CA CYS A 158 -15.76 12.55 -8.91
C CYS A 158 -15.38 12.49 -7.43
N CYS A 159 -14.22 11.91 -7.15
CA CYS A 159 -13.59 11.84 -5.84
C CYS A 159 -12.11 11.58 -5.98
N ILE A 160 -11.37 11.82 -4.90
CA ILE A 160 -9.92 11.64 -4.87
C ILE A 160 -9.51 10.77 -3.69
N VAL A 161 -8.57 9.87 -3.95
CA VAL A 161 -7.99 8.97 -2.95
C VAL A 161 -6.46 9.00 -2.98
N VAL A 162 -5.86 8.82 -1.80
CA VAL A 162 -4.41 8.67 -1.62
C VAL A 162 -4.14 7.37 -0.88
N PRO A 163 -3.80 6.28 -1.59
CA PRO A 163 -3.61 4.96 -1.00
C PRO A 163 -2.25 4.85 -0.30
N CYS A 164 -2.09 5.56 0.83
CA CYS A 164 -0.91 5.47 1.68
C CYS A 164 -1.28 5.69 3.14
N HIS A 165 -0.78 4.84 4.04
CA HIS A 165 -1.01 5.01 5.48
C HIS A 165 -0.26 6.23 6.05
N SER A 166 0.92 6.56 5.51
CA SER A 166 1.75 7.66 6.03
C SER A 166 1.24 9.05 5.63
N SER A 167 0.56 9.18 4.49
CA SER A 167 0.06 10.47 4.00
C SER A 167 -1.10 11.03 4.82
N GLN A 168 -1.75 10.19 5.63
CA GLN A 168 -2.90 10.56 6.44
C GLN A 168 -2.56 11.66 7.46
N VAL A 169 -1.32 11.72 7.93
CA VAL A 169 -0.85 12.77 8.84
C VAL A 169 -0.94 14.17 8.23
N TRP A 170 -1.02 14.27 6.90
CA TRP A 170 -1.11 15.54 6.18
C TRP A 170 -2.48 15.76 5.52
N HIS A 171 -3.49 14.93 5.84
CA HIS A 171 -4.78 14.97 5.17
C HIS A 171 -5.44 16.35 5.20
N GLU A 172 -5.54 16.99 6.37
CA GLU A 172 -6.17 18.31 6.52
C GLU A 172 -5.48 19.38 5.64
N GLU A 173 -4.15 19.32 5.56
CA GLU A 173 -3.39 20.20 4.69
C GLU A 173 -3.60 19.85 3.22
N ILE A 174 -3.75 18.58 2.84
CA ILE A 174 -3.98 18.20 1.45
C ILE A 174 -5.38 18.59 0.98
N VAL A 175 -6.38 18.57 1.86
CA VAL A 175 -7.82 18.73 1.53
C VAL A 175 -8.29 20.18 1.50
N THR A 176 -7.46 21.15 1.89
CA THR A 176 -7.80 22.58 1.82
C THR A 176 -8.34 22.97 0.43
N ASP A 177 -9.53 23.59 0.38
CA ASP A 177 -10.20 24.04 -0.86
C ASP A 177 -10.45 22.94 -1.91
N ASN A 178 -10.79 21.71 -1.48
CA ASN A 178 -11.19 20.66 -2.46
C ASN A 178 -12.57 20.98 -3.07
N SER A 179 -12.76 20.56 -4.32
CA SER A 179 -14.03 20.65 -5.04
C SER A 179 -14.82 19.34 -5.05
N VAL A 180 -14.16 18.21 -4.78
CA VAL A 180 -14.73 16.86 -4.83
C VAL A 180 -14.30 16.06 -3.61
N PRO A 181 -15.12 15.12 -3.10
CA PRO A 181 -14.81 14.40 -1.88
C PRO A 181 -13.42 13.74 -1.93
N PHE A 182 -12.67 13.89 -0.83
CA PHE A 182 -11.36 13.30 -0.67
C PHE A 182 -11.45 12.22 0.40
N LEU A 183 -11.27 10.95 0.02
CA LEU A 183 -11.51 9.84 0.93
C LEU A 183 -10.32 9.60 1.85
N HIS A 184 -10.61 9.53 3.14
CA HIS A 184 -9.64 9.29 4.19
C HIS A 184 -9.67 7.81 4.60
N ILE A 185 -8.52 7.12 4.58
CA ILE A 185 -8.45 5.68 4.85
C ILE A 185 -8.96 5.30 6.26
N SER A 186 -8.61 6.08 7.28
CA SER A 186 -9.07 5.82 8.65
C SER A 186 -10.58 6.06 8.83
N ASP A 187 -11.19 7.00 8.11
CA ASP A 187 -12.64 7.18 8.11
C ASP A 187 -13.33 5.94 7.51
N CYS A 188 -12.75 5.37 6.47
CA CYS A 188 -13.25 4.14 5.85
C CYS A 188 -13.21 2.96 6.84
N ILE A 189 -12.10 2.79 7.57
CA ILE A 189 -11.97 1.76 8.61
C ILE A 189 -12.99 1.97 9.73
N VAL A 190 -13.10 3.21 10.25
CA VAL A 190 -14.06 3.54 11.31
C VAL A 190 -15.48 3.22 10.87
N LYS A 191 -15.83 3.59 9.63
CA LYS A 191 -17.14 3.31 9.05
C LYS A 191 -17.40 1.80 8.96
N GLU A 192 -16.43 1.03 8.50
CA GLU A 192 -16.51 -0.43 8.41
C GLU A 192 -16.68 -1.07 9.80
N LEU A 193 -15.88 -0.66 10.79
CA LEU A 193 -15.95 -1.14 12.16
C LEU A 193 -17.30 -0.84 12.83
N LYS A 194 -17.86 0.35 12.59
CA LYS A 194 -19.19 0.71 13.09
C LYS A 194 -20.28 -0.11 12.41
N ALA A 195 -20.20 -0.31 11.10
CA ALA A 195 -21.17 -1.12 10.34
C ALA A 195 -21.15 -2.59 10.77
N ALA A 196 -20.00 -3.10 11.24
CA ALA A 196 -19.87 -4.48 11.73
C ALA A 196 -20.63 -4.73 13.06
N ASN A 197 -21.13 -3.70 13.75
CA ASN A 197 -21.91 -3.81 14.99
C ASN A 197 -21.29 -4.77 16.02
N LEU A 198 -19.97 -4.67 16.18
CA LEU A 198 -19.18 -5.55 17.05
C LEU A 198 -19.62 -5.41 18.51
N LYS A 199 -19.70 -6.55 19.21
CA LYS A 199 -19.92 -6.58 20.66
C LYS A 199 -18.61 -6.89 21.37
N PRO A 200 -18.31 -6.25 22.51
CA PRO A 200 -17.11 -6.56 23.29
C PRO A 200 -16.98 -8.06 23.57
N VAL A 201 -15.78 -8.59 23.45
CA VAL A 201 -15.50 -10.02 23.71
C VAL A 201 -15.63 -10.33 25.21
N GLU A 202 -15.27 -9.37 26.06
CA GLU A 202 -15.35 -9.49 27.52
C GLU A 202 -16.50 -8.64 28.06
N THR A 203 -17.16 -9.10 29.13
CA THR A 203 -18.25 -8.34 29.75
C THR A 203 -17.70 -7.10 30.45
N GLY A 204 -18.27 -5.93 30.16
CA GLY A 204 -17.87 -4.66 30.77
C GLY A 204 -16.65 -3.99 30.14
N SER A 205 -16.16 -4.51 29.00
CA SER A 205 -15.11 -3.84 28.20
C SER A 205 -15.68 -3.13 26.99
N ASN A 206 -14.86 -2.29 26.36
CA ASN A 206 -15.16 -1.69 25.06
C ASN A 206 -14.84 -2.69 23.93
N VAL A 207 -15.32 -2.42 22.72
CA VAL A 207 -14.88 -3.16 21.53
C VAL A 207 -13.39 -2.93 21.33
N ARG A 208 -12.61 -4.01 21.30
CA ARG A 208 -11.15 -3.98 21.21
C ARG A 208 -10.68 -4.20 19.78
N ILE A 209 -9.85 -3.31 19.27
CA ILE A 209 -9.27 -3.38 17.93
C ILE A 209 -7.76 -3.60 18.05
N GLY A 210 -7.28 -4.71 17.51
CA GLY A 210 -5.85 -4.96 17.39
C GLY A 210 -5.25 -4.09 16.29
N LEU A 211 -4.20 -3.31 16.57
CA LEU A 211 -3.43 -2.62 15.53
C LEU A 211 -2.11 -3.35 15.29
N LEU A 212 -1.94 -3.87 14.09
CA LEU A 212 -0.71 -4.55 13.68
C LEU A 212 0.05 -3.69 12.65
N SER A 213 1.20 -3.18 13.06
CA SER A 213 2.09 -2.37 12.23
C SER A 213 3.50 -2.95 12.25
N SER A 214 4.23 -2.82 11.15
CA SER A 214 5.66 -3.15 11.08
C SER A 214 6.54 -2.13 11.80
N ASP A 215 5.99 -0.99 12.21
CA ASP A 215 6.71 0.07 12.91
C ASP A 215 5.85 0.76 14.00
N SER A 216 6.54 1.46 14.92
CA SER A 216 5.91 2.32 15.92
C SER A 216 5.79 3.77 15.41
N SER A 217 5.44 3.96 14.14
CA SER A 217 5.45 5.27 13.50
C SER A 217 4.34 6.21 13.99
N LEU A 218 4.43 7.47 13.56
CA LEU A 218 3.36 8.47 13.75
C LEU A 218 2.03 8.01 13.16
N THR A 219 2.06 7.19 12.11
CA THR A 219 0.87 6.59 11.49
C THR A 219 0.11 5.71 12.48
N THR A 220 0.82 4.88 13.25
CA THR A 220 0.21 4.02 14.28
C THR A 220 -0.51 4.85 15.35
N ARG A 221 0.11 5.96 15.80
CA ARG A 221 -0.52 6.89 16.75
C ARG A 221 -1.74 7.60 16.17
N PHE A 222 -1.72 7.91 14.87
CA PHE A 222 -2.86 8.52 14.19
C PHE A 222 -4.07 7.57 14.15
N TYR A 223 -3.89 6.31 13.74
CA TYR A 223 -4.96 5.32 13.78
C TYR A 223 -5.49 5.11 15.19
N GLN A 224 -4.60 5.06 16.19
CA GLN A 224 -5.00 4.93 17.58
C GLN A 224 -5.93 6.06 18.02
N GLY A 225 -5.53 7.31 17.82
CA GLY A 225 -6.35 8.46 18.22
C GLY A 225 -7.71 8.44 17.50
N LYS A 226 -7.72 8.13 16.21
CA LYS A 226 -8.96 8.06 15.42
C LYS A 226 -9.91 6.99 15.95
N LEU A 227 -9.42 5.78 16.23
CA LEU A 227 -10.25 4.69 16.75
C LEU A 227 -10.75 4.97 18.17
N GLN A 228 -9.88 5.51 19.03
CA GLN A 228 -10.24 5.84 20.41
C GLN A 228 -11.31 6.93 20.50
N ASN A 229 -11.24 7.94 19.62
CA ASN A 229 -12.26 8.99 19.53
C ASN A 229 -13.66 8.44 19.17
N GLU A 230 -13.71 7.27 18.54
CA GLU A 230 -14.94 6.58 18.13
C GLU A 230 -15.41 5.55 19.17
N GLY A 231 -14.76 5.49 20.34
CA GLY A 231 -15.12 4.61 21.45
C GLY A 231 -14.48 3.22 21.42
N PHE A 232 -13.57 2.96 20.47
CA PHE A 232 -12.85 1.69 20.41
C PHE A 232 -11.66 1.67 21.37
N GLU A 233 -11.42 0.53 22.01
CA GLU A 233 -10.17 0.26 22.73
C GLU A 233 -9.13 -0.27 21.75
N VAL A 234 -7.91 0.26 21.78
CA VAL A 234 -6.85 -0.12 20.83
C VAL A 234 -5.79 -0.97 21.53
N ILE A 235 -5.56 -2.16 21.00
CA ILE A 235 -4.62 -3.15 21.55
C ILE A 235 -3.45 -3.34 20.59
N TYR A 236 -2.24 -3.34 21.13
CA TYR A 236 -1.01 -3.60 20.39
C TYR A 236 -0.40 -4.96 20.74
N PRO A 237 0.39 -5.55 19.83
CA PRO A 237 1.29 -6.63 20.20
C PRO A 237 2.24 -6.14 21.30
N ASP A 238 2.59 -7.03 22.22
CA ASP A 238 3.64 -6.71 23.19
C ASP A 238 5.02 -6.69 22.52
N LYS A 239 6.01 -6.20 23.26
CA LYS A 239 7.39 -6.08 22.78
C LYS A 239 7.93 -7.42 22.27
N ALA A 240 7.67 -8.53 22.97
CA ALA A 240 8.15 -9.84 22.56
C ALA A 240 7.52 -10.28 21.23
N THR A 241 6.22 -10.06 21.05
CA THR A 241 5.52 -10.34 19.79
C THR A 241 6.04 -9.48 18.65
N MET A 242 6.32 -8.20 18.92
CA MET A 242 6.94 -7.32 17.92
C MET A 242 8.31 -7.81 17.48
N GLU A 243 9.19 -8.12 18.44
CA GLU A 243 10.59 -8.51 18.20
C GLU A 243 10.74 -9.91 17.60
N HIS A 244 9.84 -10.83 17.93
CA HIS A 244 9.96 -12.25 17.55
C HIS A 244 8.98 -12.71 16.48
N ALA A 245 7.92 -11.95 16.19
CA ALA A 245 6.93 -12.32 15.17
C ALA A 245 6.76 -11.23 14.11
N VAL A 246 6.37 -10.01 14.49
CA VAL A 246 5.98 -8.97 13.52
C VAL A 246 7.15 -8.47 12.68
N ILE A 247 8.24 -8.02 13.33
CA ILE A 247 9.41 -7.51 12.62
C ILE A 247 10.05 -8.64 11.78
N PRO A 248 10.28 -9.86 12.33
CA PRO A 248 10.79 -10.97 11.54
C PRO A 248 9.89 -11.37 10.36
N ALA A 249 8.56 -11.25 10.47
CA ALA A 249 7.64 -11.54 9.37
C ALA A 249 7.90 -10.60 8.18
N VAL A 250 8.03 -9.30 8.46
CA VAL A 250 8.33 -8.28 7.45
C VAL A 250 9.71 -8.50 6.83
N ASP A 251 10.72 -8.84 7.65
CA ASP A 251 12.06 -9.16 7.15
C ASP A 251 12.09 -10.46 6.33
N ALA A 252 11.23 -11.44 6.64
CA ALA A 252 11.06 -12.63 5.82
C ALA A 252 10.45 -12.28 4.44
N VAL A 253 9.47 -11.38 4.37
CA VAL A 253 8.95 -10.86 3.08
C VAL A 253 10.06 -10.24 2.25
N ARG A 254 10.91 -9.40 2.85
CA ARG A 254 12.05 -8.75 2.16
C ARG A 254 13.06 -9.77 1.63
N ARG A 255 13.24 -10.88 2.34
CA ARG A 255 14.11 -12.01 1.93
C ARG A 255 13.41 -12.98 0.98
N LYS A 256 12.16 -12.72 0.59
CA LYS A 256 11.31 -13.61 -0.23
C LYS A 256 11.04 -14.98 0.43
N ASP A 257 11.10 -15.04 1.75
CA ASP A 257 10.72 -16.20 2.56
C ASP A 257 9.23 -16.10 2.91
N THR A 258 8.39 -16.49 1.95
CA THR A 258 6.93 -16.38 2.07
C THR A 258 6.38 -17.26 3.19
N GLU A 259 6.89 -18.47 3.36
CA GLU A 259 6.38 -19.40 4.37
C GLU A 259 6.79 -18.97 5.78
N GLY A 260 8.02 -18.51 5.97
CA GLY A 260 8.47 -17.90 7.22
C GLY A 260 7.62 -16.67 7.58
N ALA A 261 7.40 -15.76 6.61
CA ALA A 261 6.56 -14.58 6.81
C ALA A 261 5.14 -14.93 7.26
N ARG A 262 4.51 -15.91 6.60
CA ARG A 262 3.16 -16.40 6.94
C ARG A 262 3.10 -16.95 8.35
N ASN A 263 3.99 -17.86 8.70
CA ASN A 263 3.98 -18.49 10.01
C ASN A 263 4.18 -17.47 11.14
N LEU A 264 5.09 -16.51 10.95
CA LEU A 264 5.31 -15.44 11.91
C LEU A 264 4.11 -14.48 12.02
N LEU A 265 3.47 -14.12 10.90
CA LEU A 265 2.28 -13.29 10.94
C LEU A 265 1.09 -14.00 11.62
N ARG A 266 0.88 -15.29 11.35
CA ARG A 266 -0.16 -16.09 12.02
C ARG A 266 0.02 -16.08 13.54
N ILE A 267 1.26 -16.22 14.02
CA ILE A 267 1.58 -16.12 15.45
C ILE A 267 1.19 -14.73 15.99
N ALA A 268 1.59 -13.65 15.31
CA ALA A 268 1.27 -12.30 15.76
C ALA A 268 -0.24 -12.04 15.84
N ILE A 269 -1.00 -12.51 14.84
CA ILE A 269 -2.46 -12.42 14.81
C ILE A 269 -3.06 -13.21 15.98
N GLN A 270 -2.63 -14.46 16.19
CA GLN A 270 -3.14 -15.30 17.27
C GLN A 270 -2.88 -14.69 18.65
N VAL A 271 -1.71 -14.10 18.88
CA VAL A 271 -1.42 -13.40 20.15
C VAL A 271 -2.41 -12.26 20.40
N LEU A 272 -2.74 -11.47 19.37
CA LEU A 272 -3.76 -10.42 19.51
C LEU A 272 -5.15 -11.01 19.77
N LEU A 273 -5.54 -12.09 19.10
CA LEU A 273 -6.82 -12.75 19.32
C LEU A 273 -6.96 -13.28 20.77
N VAL A 274 -5.88 -13.83 21.35
CA VAL A 274 -5.86 -14.27 22.76
C VAL A 274 -5.99 -13.08 23.72
N LYS A 275 -5.64 -11.86 23.31
CA LYS A 275 -5.91 -10.61 24.07
C LYS A 275 -7.34 -10.09 23.92
N ALA A 276 -8.25 -10.94 23.43
CA ALA A 276 -9.68 -10.65 23.29
C ALA A 276 -9.98 -9.44 22.39
N VAL A 277 -9.20 -9.24 21.33
CA VAL A 277 -9.54 -8.27 20.28
C VAL A 277 -10.69 -8.80 19.43
N ASN A 278 -11.58 -7.92 19.01
CA ASN A 278 -12.70 -8.22 18.12
C ASN A 278 -12.25 -8.44 16.67
N THR A 279 -11.31 -7.60 16.23
CA THR A 279 -10.73 -7.62 14.88
C THR A 279 -9.36 -6.97 14.91
N ILE A 280 -8.55 -7.22 13.88
CA ILE A 280 -7.18 -6.73 13.75
C ILE A 280 -7.06 -5.90 12.47
N VAL A 281 -6.54 -4.69 12.57
CA VAL A 281 -6.30 -3.81 11.41
C VAL A 281 -4.81 -3.84 11.06
N PHE A 282 -4.50 -4.14 9.79
CA PHE A 282 -3.13 -4.07 9.28
C PHE A 282 -2.77 -2.64 8.85
N THR A 283 -1.97 -1.93 9.63
CA THR A 283 -1.59 -0.54 9.30
C THR A 283 -0.28 -0.46 8.52
N SER A 284 0.17 -1.57 7.95
CA SER A 284 1.33 -1.67 7.06
C SER A 284 0.97 -2.54 5.86
N HIS A 285 1.26 -2.00 4.67
CA HIS A 285 1.09 -2.70 3.40
C HIS A 285 1.77 -4.06 3.40
N ASP A 286 2.99 -4.16 3.95
CA ASP A 286 3.78 -5.38 3.91
C ASP A 286 3.11 -6.54 4.66
N LEU A 287 2.24 -6.24 5.64
CA LEU A 287 1.52 -7.26 6.40
C LEU A 287 0.25 -7.73 5.67
N SER A 288 -0.44 -6.83 4.98
CA SER A 288 -1.73 -7.10 4.32
C SER A 288 -1.66 -8.13 3.19
N GLN A 289 -0.48 -8.40 2.63
CA GLN A 289 -0.29 -9.33 1.51
C GLN A 289 0.39 -10.65 1.87
N ILE A 290 0.73 -10.88 3.15
CA ILE A 290 1.50 -12.08 3.54
C ILE A 290 0.65 -13.34 3.49
N LEU A 291 -0.58 -13.29 4.03
CA LEU A 291 -1.47 -14.43 4.10
C LEU A 291 -2.17 -14.65 2.76
N PRO A 292 -2.37 -15.92 2.34
CA PRO A 292 -3.15 -16.21 1.14
C PRO A 292 -4.64 -15.88 1.36
N PRO A 293 -5.41 -15.58 0.29
CA PRO A 293 -6.82 -15.15 0.42
C PRO A 293 -7.76 -16.13 1.14
N ASP A 294 -7.43 -17.42 1.14
CA ASP A 294 -8.18 -18.50 1.78
C ASP A 294 -7.77 -18.74 3.24
N ASP A 295 -6.81 -17.97 3.78
CA ASP A 295 -6.39 -18.12 5.18
C ASP A 295 -7.54 -17.72 6.13
N PRO A 296 -7.99 -18.62 7.02
CA PRO A 296 -9.13 -18.37 7.88
C PRO A 296 -8.90 -17.21 8.86
N LEU A 297 -7.65 -16.85 9.15
CA LEU A 297 -7.36 -15.71 10.02
C LEU A 297 -7.71 -14.37 9.38
N LEU A 298 -7.75 -14.28 8.04
CA LEU A 298 -8.14 -13.04 7.35
C LEU A 298 -9.57 -12.62 7.67
N ALA A 299 -10.46 -13.56 8.02
CA ALA A 299 -11.82 -13.24 8.48
C ALA A 299 -11.85 -12.48 9.83
N LYS A 300 -10.71 -12.38 10.52
CA LYS A 300 -10.52 -11.60 11.75
C LYS A 300 -9.66 -10.35 11.53
N CYS A 301 -9.34 -10.05 10.28
CA CYS A 301 -8.47 -8.95 9.91
C CYS A 301 -9.18 -7.98 8.96
N ILE A 302 -8.78 -6.72 9.03
CA ILE A 302 -9.19 -5.66 8.12
C ILE A 302 -7.93 -5.14 7.45
N ASP A 303 -7.97 -5.13 6.11
CA ASP A 303 -7.02 -4.41 5.29
C ASP A 303 -7.57 -3.01 5.00
N PRO A 304 -6.93 -1.95 5.53
CA PRO A 304 -7.33 -0.57 5.27
C PRO A 304 -7.44 -0.20 3.79
N MET A 305 -6.63 -0.79 2.91
CA MET A 305 -6.68 -0.50 1.47
C MET A 305 -7.93 -1.10 0.84
N GLU A 306 -8.38 -2.26 1.32
CA GLU A 306 -9.65 -2.85 0.90
C GLU A 306 -10.84 -2.02 1.42
N SER A 307 -10.80 -1.56 2.67
CA SER A 307 -11.81 -0.63 3.21
C SER A 307 -11.90 0.66 2.40
N LEU A 308 -10.75 1.25 2.03
CA LEU A 308 -10.68 2.44 1.18
C LEU A 308 -11.25 2.16 -0.20
N ALA A 309 -10.87 1.04 -0.83
CA ALA A 309 -11.35 0.67 -2.16
C ALA A 309 -12.86 0.48 -2.17
N ARG A 310 -13.43 -0.21 -1.17
CA ARG A 310 -14.88 -0.42 -1.02
C ARG A 310 -15.64 0.90 -0.89
N GLU A 311 -15.13 1.83 -0.08
CA GLU A 311 -15.75 3.14 0.06
C GLU A 311 -15.62 3.97 -1.23
N THR A 312 -14.52 3.83 -1.95
CA THR A 312 -14.30 4.50 -3.24
C THR A 312 -15.31 4.02 -4.28
N VAL A 313 -15.50 2.70 -4.42
CA VAL A 313 -16.50 2.09 -5.30
C VAL A 313 -17.90 2.58 -4.93
N ARG A 314 -18.25 2.56 -3.64
CA ARG A 314 -19.55 3.03 -3.15
C ARG A 314 -19.80 4.50 -3.51
N GLN A 315 -18.78 5.34 -3.38
CA GLN A 315 -18.89 6.77 -3.60
C GLN A 315 -19.03 7.10 -5.10
N ALA A 316 -18.25 6.46 -5.95
CA ALA A 316 -18.37 6.59 -7.42
C ALA A 316 -19.73 6.06 -7.94
N THR A 317 -20.17 4.89 -7.48
CA THR A 317 -21.46 4.30 -7.91
C THR A 317 -22.66 5.17 -7.50
N SER A 318 -22.59 5.84 -6.34
CA SER A 318 -23.66 6.72 -5.89
C SER A 318 -23.85 7.97 -6.76
N ILE A 319 -22.85 8.33 -7.56
CA ILE A 319 -22.90 9.47 -8.48
C ILE A 319 -23.58 9.03 -9.78
N ASP A 320 -23.26 7.84 -10.31
CA ASP A 320 -23.95 7.29 -11.49
C ASP A 320 -25.46 7.18 -11.29
N THR A 321 -25.90 6.76 -10.10
CA THR A 321 -27.33 6.60 -9.81
C THR A 321 -28.10 7.90 -9.71
N ASN A 322 -27.43 9.05 -9.52
CA ASN A 322 -28.08 10.36 -9.43
C ASN A 322 -28.23 11.05 -10.79
N ASP A 323 -27.56 10.53 -11.83
CA ASP A 323 -27.62 11.04 -13.21
C ASP A 323 -28.65 10.28 -14.08
N LEU A 324 -29.36 9.29 -13.52
CA LEU A 324 -30.45 8.51 -14.13
C LEU A 324 -31.82 8.97 -13.63
#